data_AF-M4D8K3-F1
#
_entry.id   AF-M4D8K3-F1
#
_cell.length_a   1.000
_cell.length_b   1.000
_cell.length_c   1.000
_cell.angle_alpha   90.00
_cell.angle_beta   90.00
_cell.angle_gamma   90.00
#
_symmetry.space_group_name_H-M   'P 1'
#
loop_
_entity.id
_entity.type
_entity.pdbx_description
1 polymer ?
#
loop_
_entity_poly.entity_id
_entity_poly.type
_entity_poly.pdbx_seq_one_letter_code
_entity_poly.pdbx_strand_id
1 'polypeptide(L)'
;MEETAANNNNNGSQDLETEFAERSMWLMKCPSLIAPSLEPLPFEDDPYLPVAKVILSIDPLATVDDEETKVVMELARAESGNVPKRFGLDMSKDFIPMSAFSQSSQGTMSVEGKIKDKFYMNPRTENMESYGRLCRERASKYMCKNKQIQVIDNATGMHMWPTPGTITPTGFLEKKKVTNKTSEMKRTRRDRREMEEVMFNLFEGQSNWTLRLLIQETDQPEQFLKDLLRDLCIYNNKGSNQGTYELKPEYKKATHE
;
A
#
# COMPACT_ATOMS: atom_id res chain seq x y z
N MET A 1 41.42 39.34 -34.37
CA MET A 1 41.55 40.21 -33.19
C MET A 1 40.24 40.98 -33.14
N GLU A 2 39.25 40.50 -32.40
CA GLU A 2 39.23 40.52 -30.94
C GLU A 2 38.48 39.29 -30.41
N GLU A 3 39.15 38.60 -29.51
CA GLU A 3 38.72 37.41 -28.80
C GLU A 3 38.13 37.87 -27.46
N THR A 4 36.85 37.60 -27.21
CA THR A 4 36.29 37.74 -25.87
C THR A 4 35.79 36.38 -25.42
N ALA A 5 36.63 35.78 -24.57
CA ALA A 5 36.38 34.55 -23.84
C ALA A 5 35.10 34.66 -23.02
N ALA A 6 34.12 33.82 -23.35
CA ALA A 6 32.93 33.61 -22.53
C ALA A 6 33.26 32.55 -21.46
N ASN A 7 33.45 33.09 -20.27
CA ASN A 7 33.55 32.47 -18.95
C ASN A 7 32.82 31.12 -18.79
N ASN A 8 33.59 30.10 -18.39
CA ASN A 8 33.10 28.78 -17.97
C ASN A 8 32.31 28.92 -16.66
N ASN A 9 30.99 29.05 -16.76
CA ASN A 9 30.10 28.86 -15.62
C ASN A 9 29.65 27.39 -15.59
N ASN A 10 30.38 26.59 -14.80
CA ASN A 10 29.92 25.28 -14.33
C ASN A 10 28.74 25.46 -13.36
N ASN A 11 27.57 25.81 -13.89
CA ASN A 11 26.31 25.35 -13.33
C ASN A 11 25.99 24.07 -14.07
N GLY A 12 25.60 23.00 -13.36
CA GLY A 12 25.10 21.78 -13.98
C GLY A 12 23.79 22.07 -14.70
N SER A 13 23.86 22.71 -15.87
CA SER A 13 22.73 22.91 -16.75
C SER A 13 22.41 21.55 -17.35
N GLN A 14 21.23 21.04 -17.02
CA GLN A 14 20.60 20.04 -17.88
C GLN A 14 20.27 20.76 -19.19
N ASP A 15 21.24 20.84 -20.09
CA ASP A 15 21.04 21.35 -21.43
C ASP A 15 20.03 20.44 -22.14
N LEU A 16 19.01 21.07 -22.72
CA LEU A 16 17.96 20.36 -23.44
C LEU A 16 18.40 20.18 -24.89
N GLU A 17 18.55 18.94 -25.33
CA GLU A 17 18.87 18.64 -26.72
C GLU A 17 17.67 18.99 -27.61
N THR A 18 17.88 19.77 -28.68
CA THR A 18 16.81 20.29 -29.54
C THR A 18 16.95 19.86 -31.00
N GLU A 19 17.78 18.86 -31.29
CA GLU A 19 18.06 18.38 -32.64
C GLU A 19 16.81 17.96 -33.43
N PHE A 20 15.82 17.39 -32.76
CA PHE A 20 14.57 16.95 -33.37
C PHE A 20 13.40 17.89 -33.10
N ALA A 21 13.63 19.10 -32.57
CA ALA A 21 12.55 20.00 -32.17
C ALA A 21 11.56 20.37 -33.29
N GLU A 22 12.01 20.37 -34.56
CA GLU A 22 11.14 20.64 -35.73
C GLU A 22 10.61 19.37 -36.42
N ARG A 23 10.92 18.18 -35.91
CA ARG A 23 10.43 16.91 -36.46
C ARG A 23 8.91 16.83 -36.32
N SER A 24 8.21 16.53 -37.40
CA SER A 24 6.77 16.30 -37.37
C SER A 24 6.46 14.90 -36.84
N MET A 25 5.58 14.82 -35.85
CA MET A 25 5.14 13.56 -35.25
C MET A 25 3.62 13.42 -35.29
N TRP A 26 3.18 12.16 -35.24
CA TRP A 26 1.77 11.80 -35.12
C TRP A 26 1.45 11.34 -33.71
N LEU A 27 0.33 11.79 -33.17
CA LEU A 27 -0.17 11.33 -31.88
C LEU A 27 -1.41 10.46 -32.11
N MET A 28 -1.34 9.19 -31.72
CA MET A 28 -2.46 8.26 -31.90
C MET A 28 -3.06 7.85 -30.55
N LYS A 29 -4.37 8.06 -30.38
CA LYS A 29 -5.13 7.53 -29.25
C LYS A 29 -5.62 6.12 -29.59
N CYS A 30 -5.17 5.14 -28.80
CA CYS A 30 -5.45 3.73 -29.00
C CYS A 30 -6.37 3.15 -27.91
N PRO A 31 -7.30 2.23 -28.24
CA PRO A 31 -7.98 1.42 -27.22
C PRO A 31 -6.99 0.57 -26.41
N SER A 32 -7.16 0.50 -25.10
CA SER A 32 -6.28 -0.29 -24.22
C SER A 32 -6.20 -1.78 -24.55
N LEU A 33 -7.20 -2.30 -25.27
CA LEU A 33 -7.21 -3.69 -25.73
C LEU A 33 -6.01 -4.03 -26.61
N ILE A 34 -5.50 -3.07 -27.38
CA ILE A 34 -4.48 -3.32 -28.39
C ILE A 34 -3.05 -3.16 -27.88
N ALA A 35 -2.87 -2.62 -26.66
CA ALA A 35 -1.55 -2.40 -26.08
C ALA A 35 -0.69 -3.68 -26.03
N PRO A 36 -1.22 -4.86 -25.62
CA PRO A 36 -0.43 -6.10 -25.63
C PRO A 36 0.00 -6.53 -27.04
N SER A 37 -0.76 -6.15 -28.08
CA SER A 37 -0.41 -6.47 -29.47
C SER A 37 0.68 -5.56 -30.04
N LEU A 38 0.87 -4.37 -29.45
CA LEU A 38 1.90 -3.41 -29.84
C LEU A 38 3.18 -3.54 -29.00
N GLU A 39 3.11 -4.22 -27.85
CA GLU A 39 4.29 -4.46 -27.01
C GLU A 39 5.29 -5.40 -27.70
N PRO A 40 6.59 -5.13 -27.59
CA PRO A 40 7.62 -6.03 -28.07
C PRO A 40 7.58 -7.34 -27.26
N LEU A 41 7.76 -8.48 -27.94
CA LEU A 41 7.80 -9.77 -27.25
C LEU A 41 9.15 -9.93 -26.54
N PRO A 42 9.18 -10.43 -25.30
CA PRO A 42 10.41 -10.55 -24.51
C PRO A 42 11.39 -11.63 -25.00
N PHE A 43 11.02 -12.44 -26.01
CA PHE A 43 11.76 -13.64 -26.42
C PHE A 43 12.06 -13.75 -27.92
N GLU A 44 11.80 -12.70 -28.72
CA GLU A 44 12.12 -12.73 -30.15
C GLU A 44 13.38 -11.89 -30.42
N ASP A 45 14.42 -12.54 -30.93
CA ASP A 45 15.70 -11.94 -31.33
C ASP A 45 15.60 -11.04 -32.59
N ASP A 46 14.41 -10.93 -33.20
CA ASP A 46 14.19 -10.11 -34.39
C ASP A 46 13.56 -8.75 -34.03
N PRO A 47 14.37 -7.68 -33.89
CA PRO A 47 13.86 -6.33 -33.63
C PRO A 47 13.03 -5.76 -34.78
N TYR A 48 12.94 -6.45 -35.92
CA TYR A 48 12.21 -6.01 -37.10
C TYR A 48 10.84 -6.66 -37.26
N LEU A 49 10.37 -7.48 -36.31
CA LEU A 49 9.06 -8.10 -36.45
C LEU A 49 7.95 -7.01 -36.46
N PRO A 50 7.20 -6.85 -37.56
CA PRO A 50 6.23 -5.78 -37.67
C PRO A 50 5.05 -6.03 -36.72
N VAL A 51 4.81 -5.09 -35.79
CA VAL A 51 3.67 -5.15 -34.86
C VAL A 51 2.35 -4.76 -35.51
N ALA A 52 2.40 -3.88 -36.51
CA ALA A 52 1.24 -3.39 -37.24
C ALA A 52 1.61 -2.79 -38.60
N LYS A 53 0.62 -2.70 -39.48
CA LYS A 53 0.71 -2.07 -40.80
C LYS A 53 -0.27 -0.90 -40.87
N VAL A 54 0.22 0.28 -41.24
CA VAL A 54 -0.62 1.45 -41.52
C VAL A 54 -0.85 1.54 -43.03
N ILE A 55 -2.11 1.66 -43.44
CA ILE A 55 -2.56 1.69 -44.83
C ILE A 55 -3.27 3.03 -45.04
N LEU A 56 -2.74 3.83 -45.97
CA LEU A 56 -3.39 5.04 -46.45
C LEU A 56 -4.00 4.73 -47.82
N SER A 57 -5.32 4.78 -47.91
CA SER A 57 -6.04 4.71 -49.19
C SER A 57 -6.59 6.09 -49.55
N ILE A 58 -6.22 6.57 -50.73
CA ILE A 58 -6.68 7.82 -51.31
C ILE A 58 -7.51 7.46 -52.52
N ASP A 59 -8.78 7.84 -52.53
CA ASP A 59 -9.66 7.63 -53.68
C ASP A 59 -9.96 8.99 -54.32
N PRO A 60 -9.29 9.34 -55.44
CA PRO A 60 -9.47 10.64 -56.08
C PRO A 60 -10.84 10.80 -56.77
N LEU A 61 -11.65 9.73 -56.84
CA LEU A 61 -12.99 9.75 -57.41
C LEU A 61 -14.09 9.76 -56.34
N ALA A 62 -13.72 9.71 -55.06
CA ALA A 62 -14.68 9.75 -53.96
C ALA A 62 -15.40 11.11 -53.91
N THR A 63 -16.72 11.08 -53.81
CA THR A 63 -17.54 12.28 -53.62
C THR A 63 -17.30 12.87 -52.22
N VAL A 64 -17.39 14.19 -52.09
CA VAL A 64 -17.03 15.00 -50.90
C VAL A 64 -17.58 14.49 -49.54
N ASP A 65 -18.67 13.70 -49.54
CA ASP A 65 -19.25 13.10 -48.33
C ASP A 65 -18.56 11.78 -47.87
N ASP A 66 -17.78 11.14 -48.72
CA ASP A 66 -16.97 9.96 -48.40
C ASP A 66 -15.52 10.41 -48.23
N GLU A 67 -15.04 10.43 -46.98
CA GLU A 67 -13.70 10.93 -46.63
C GLU A 67 -12.61 10.49 -47.63
N GLU A 68 -12.08 11.50 -48.35
CA GLU A 68 -11.13 11.45 -49.47
C GLU A 68 -9.87 10.61 -49.17
N THR A 69 -9.53 10.50 -47.89
CA THR A 69 -8.42 9.71 -47.38
C THR A 69 -8.86 8.83 -46.21
N LYS A 70 -8.86 7.51 -46.41
CA LYS A 70 -9.12 6.54 -45.34
C LYS A 70 -7.78 5.99 -44.84
N VAL A 71 -7.47 6.28 -43.57
CA VAL A 71 -6.31 5.71 -42.88
C VAL A 71 -6.77 4.51 -42.06
N VAL A 72 -6.13 3.37 -42.26
CA VAL A 72 -6.46 2.10 -41.59
C VAL A 72 -5.20 1.52 -40.98
N MET A 73 -5.30 0.98 -39.78
CA MET A 73 -4.25 0.22 -39.12
C MET A 73 -4.66 -1.25 -39.00
N GLU A 74 -3.79 -2.15 -39.45
CA GLU A 74 -3.95 -3.59 -39.34
C GLU A 74 -2.92 -4.13 -38.35
N LEU A 75 -3.38 -4.80 -37.29
CA LEU A 75 -2.50 -5.40 -36.29
C LEU A 75 -2.01 -6.77 -36.78
N ALA A 76 -0.70 -7.01 -36.67
CA ALA A 76 -0.12 -8.29 -37.07
C ALA A 76 -0.48 -9.41 -36.08
N ARG A 77 -0.49 -9.10 -34.77
CA ARG A 77 -0.67 -10.06 -33.66
C ARG A 77 -2.10 -10.12 -33.09
N ALA A 78 -3.12 -9.98 -33.94
CA ALA A 78 -4.53 -10.05 -33.52
C ALA A 78 -5.08 -11.50 -33.42
N GLU A 79 -4.29 -12.43 -32.88
CA GLU A 79 -4.59 -13.88 -32.92
C GLU A 79 -5.52 -14.35 -31.79
N SER A 80 -5.77 -13.52 -30.79
CA SER A 80 -6.78 -13.80 -29.77
C SER A 80 -8.15 -13.34 -30.27
N GLY A 81 -9.05 -14.29 -30.53
CA GLY A 81 -10.29 -14.14 -31.31
C GLY A 81 -11.34 -13.10 -30.87
N ASN A 82 -11.02 -12.21 -29.92
CA ASN A 82 -11.87 -11.11 -29.48
C ASN A 82 -11.29 -9.71 -29.79
N VAL A 83 -10.08 -9.61 -30.36
CA VAL A 83 -9.48 -8.31 -30.74
C VAL A 83 -9.72 -8.04 -32.23
N PRO A 84 -10.28 -6.87 -32.61
CA PRO A 84 -10.40 -6.51 -34.01
C PRO A 84 -9.03 -6.49 -34.69
N LYS A 85 -8.93 -7.03 -35.90
CA LYS A 85 -7.67 -7.02 -36.66
C LYS A 85 -7.41 -5.68 -37.35
N ARG A 86 -8.49 -4.98 -37.75
CA ARG A 86 -8.44 -3.73 -38.52
C ARG A 86 -9.11 -2.59 -37.75
N PHE A 87 -8.45 -1.44 -37.75
CA PHE A 87 -8.93 -0.22 -37.10
C PHE A 87 -8.90 0.93 -38.09
N GLY A 88 -9.95 1.76 -38.09
CA GLY A 88 -9.91 3.06 -38.74
C GLY A 88 -9.12 4.03 -37.89
N LEU A 89 -8.38 4.92 -38.53
CA LEU A 89 -7.73 6.05 -37.87
C LEU A 89 -8.39 7.34 -38.37
N ASP A 90 -9.11 7.99 -37.48
CA ASP A 90 -9.79 9.25 -37.78
C ASP A 90 -8.84 10.40 -37.42
N MET A 91 -8.51 11.23 -38.41
CA MET A 91 -7.58 12.35 -38.26
C MET A 91 -8.29 13.58 -37.70
N SER A 92 -7.67 14.22 -36.72
CA SER A 92 -8.11 15.49 -36.14
C SER A 92 -6.95 16.48 -36.11
N LYS A 93 -7.24 17.71 -36.53
CA LYS A 93 -6.31 18.85 -36.50
C LYS A 93 -6.66 19.87 -35.42
N ASP A 94 -7.78 19.67 -34.73
CA ASP A 94 -8.23 20.54 -33.64
C ASP A 94 -7.65 20.05 -32.30
N PHE A 95 -6.44 20.51 -31.99
CA PHE A 95 -5.79 20.24 -30.71
C PHE A 95 -4.80 21.35 -30.34
N ILE A 96 -4.55 21.47 -29.03
CA ILE A 96 -3.56 22.41 -28.50
C ILE A 96 -2.16 22.00 -28.97
N PRO A 97 -1.31 22.90 -29.51
CA PRO A 97 0.04 22.55 -29.93
C PRO A 97 0.81 21.80 -28.85
N MET A 98 1.36 20.63 -29.20
CA MET A 98 2.10 19.76 -28.29
C MET A 98 3.46 19.40 -28.88
N SER A 99 4.46 19.22 -28.02
CA SER A 99 5.78 18.69 -28.37
C SER A 99 6.06 17.45 -27.54
N ALA A 100 6.77 16.46 -28.08
CA ALA A 100 7.22 15.31 -27.31
C ALA A 100 8.65 15.52 -26.83
N PHE A 101 8.90 15.03 -25.63
CA PHE A 101 10.21 15.03 -24.99
C PHE A 101 10.54 13.59 -24.62
N SER A 102 11.81 13.23 -24.71
CA SER A 102 12.30 11.96 -24.17
C SER A 102 13.32 12.22 -23.06
N GLN A 103 13.42 11.26 -22.14
CA GLN A 103 14.39 11.28 -21.07
C GLN A 103 15.16 9.97 -21.12
N SER A 104 16.47 10.04 -21.28
CA SER A 104 17.34 8.86 -21.28
C SER A 104 17.46 8.29 -19.86
N SER A 105 17.89 7.03 -19.74
CA SER A 105 18.19 6.42 -18.44
C SER A 105 19.31 7.13 -17.67
N GLN A 106 20.13 7.94 -18.36
CA GLN A 106 21.19 8.76 -17.78
C GLN A 106 20.70 10.14 -17.32
N GLY A 107 19.41 10.47 -17.54
CA GLY A 107 18.79 11.71 -17.09
C GLY A 107 18.91 12.88 -18.07
N THR A 108 19.47 12.67 -19.26
CA THR A 108 19.49 13.66 -20.35
C THR A 108 18.08 13.83 -20.91
N MET A 109 17.66 15.07 -21.12
CA MET A 109 16.36 15.40 -21.73
C MET A 109 16.56 15.91 -23.15
N SER A 110 15.72 15.46 -24.07
CA SER A 110 15.73 15.92 -25.47
C SER A 110 14.31 16.21 -25.98
N VAL A 111 14.22 17.11 -26.96
CA VAL A 111 12.98 17.43 -27.69
C VAL A 111 12.92 16.57 -28.95
N GLU A 112 11.92 15.67 -29.02
CA GLU A 112 11.74 14.72 -30.11
C GLU A 112 10.98 15.29 -31.31
N GLY A 113 10.20 16.35 -31.09
CA GLY A 113 9.49 17.06 -32.15
C GLY A 113 8.13 17.61 -31.77
N LYS A 114 7.39 18.07 -32.78
CA LYS A 114 6.06 18.69 -32.67
C LYS A 114 4.99 17.76 -33.24
N ILE A 115 3.87 17.67 -32.53
CA ILE A 115 2.72 16.87 -32.96
C ILE A 115 1.95 17.66 -34.01
N LYS A 116 1.86 17.09 -35.22
CA LYS A 116 1.21 17.70 -36.39
C LYS A 116 -0.22 17.21 -36.59
N ASP A 117 -0.42 15.90 -36.49
CA ASP A 117 -1.71 15.26 -36.71
C ASP A 117 -2.04 14.35 -35.52
N LYS A 118 -3.30 14.39 -35.09
CA LYS A 118 -3.83 13.54 -34.02
C LYS A 118 -4.77 12.51 -34.61
N PHE A 119 -4.53 11.23 -34.32
CA PHE A 119 -5.35 10.12 -34.79
C PHE A 119 -6.16 9.51 -33.66
N TYR A 120 -7.43 9.24 -33.92
CA TYR A 120 -8.29 8.46 -33.04
C TYR A 120 -8.50 7.08 -33.66
N MET A 121 -8.02 6.04 -32.98
CA MET A 121 -8.20 4.68 -33.46
C MET A 121 -9.57 4.16 -33.06
N ASN A 122 -10.35 3.76 -34.08
CA ASN A 122 -11.69 3.22 -33.94
C ASN A 122 -11.75 1.78 -34.50
N PRO A 123 -12.36 0.82 -33.79
CA PRO A 123 -12.47 -0.54 -34.29
C PRO A 123 -13.35 -0.57 -35.55
N ARG A 124 -12.74 -0.92 -36.69
CA ARG A 124 -13.48 -1.26 -37.91
C ARG A 124 -13.72 -2.75 -37.89
N THR A 125 -14.63 -3.18 -37.03
CA THR A 125 -15.04 -4.58 -36.95
C THR A 125 -16.00 -4.91 -38.09
N GLU A 126 -15.63 -5.88 -38.93
CA GLU A 126 -16.59 -6.60 -39.79
C GLU A 126 -17.64 -7.34 -38.94
N ASN A 127 -17.29 -7.70 -37.70
CA ASN A 127 -18.16 -8.34 -36.73
C ASN A 127 -18.42 -7.43 -35.51
N MET A 128 -19.34 -6.48 -35.63
CA MET A 128 -19.71 -5.52 -34.57
C MET A 128 -20.12 -6.22 -33.25
N GLU A 129 -20.64 -7.45 -33.32
CA GLU A 129 -21.13 -8.19 -32.16
C GLU A 129 -20.02 -8.66 -31.22
N SER A 130 -18.85 -9.01 -31.75
CA SER A 130 -17.71 -9.46 -30.93
C SER A 130 -17.14 -8.32 -30.08
N TYR A 131 -17.01 -7.12 -30.67
CA TYR A 131 -16.60 -5.93 -29.94
C TYR A 131 -17.66 -5.51 -28.89
N GLY A 132 -18.95 -5.57 -29.25
CA GLY A 132 -20.04 -5.33 -28.30
C GLY A 132 -20.04 -6.31 -27.11
N ARG A 133 -19.72 -7.58 -27.34
CA ARG A 133 -19.55 -8.59 -26.28
C ARG A 133 -18.40 -8.22 -25.35
N LEU A 134 -17.26 -7.83 -25.90
CA LEU A 134 -16.10 -7.38 -25.11
C LEU A 134 -16.42 -6.15 -24.25
N CYS A 135 -17.14 -5.17 -24.79
CA CYS A 135 -17.59 -4.00 -24.04
C CYS A 135 -18.49 -4.39 -22.87
N ARG A 136 -19.44 -5.31 -23.08
CA ARG A 136 -20.32 -5.84 -22.01
C ARG A 136 -19.54 -6.63 -20.96
N GLU A 137 -18.60 -7.46 -21.38
CA GLU A 137 -17.76 -8.24 -20.46
C GLU A 137 -16.92 -7.33 -19.56
N ARG A 138 -16.32 -6.27 -20.13
CA ARG A 138 -15.61 -5.25 -19.36
C ARG A 138 -16.54 -4.54 -18.37
N ALA A 139 -17.69 -4.08 -18.84
CA ALA A 139 -18.67 -3.44 -17.97
C ALA A 139 -19.07 -4.36 -16.83
N SER A 140 -19.37 -5.63 -17.11
CA SER A 140 -19.69 -6.64 -16.08
C SER A 140 -18.54 -6.87 -15.12
N LYS A 141 -17.31 -7.05 -15.61
CA LYS A 141 -16.10 -7.25 -14.79
C LYS A 141 -15.87 -6.09 -13.82
N TYR A 142 -16.08 -4.85 -14.26
CA TYR A 142 -15.88 -3.66 -13.43
C TYR A 142 -17.12 -3.24 -12.62
N MET A 143 -18.33 -3.68 -13.00
CA MET A 143 -19.57 -3.45 -12.24
C MET A 143 -19.77 -4.45 -11.10
N CYS A 144 -19.07 -5.59 -11.12
CA CYS A 144 -19.03 -6.48 -9.96
C CYS A 144 -18.35 -5.75 -8.79
N LYS A 145 -19.13 -5.46 -7.74
CA LYS A 145 -18.60 -4.88 -6.51
C LYS A 145 -17.66 -5.91 -5.87
N ASN A 146 -16.36 -5.63 -5.88
CA ASN A 146 -15.38 -6.44 -5.12
C ASN A 146 -15.62 -6.43 -3.59
N LYS A 147 -16.55 -5.59 -3.11
CA LYS A 147 -16.99 -5.54 -1.72
C LYS A 147 -18.37 -6.17 -1.60
N GLN A 148 -18.45 -7.29 -0.89
CA GLN A 148 -19.71 -7.88 -0.48
C GLN A 148 -20.16 -7.25 0.83
N ILE A 149 -21.33 -6.62 0.85
CA ILE A 149 -21.98 -6.23 2.10
C ILE A 149 -22.59 -7.50 2.67
N GLN A 150 -22.04 -7.98 3.78
CA GLN A 150 -22.68 -9.04 4.56
C GLN A 150 -23.71 -8.39 5.48
N VAL A 151 -24.99 -8.72 5.27
CA VAL A 151 -26.05 -8.33 6.18
C VAL A 151 -25.93 -9.22 7.41
N ILE A 152 -25.69 -8.61 8.57
CA ILE A 152 -25.65 -9.33 9.85
C ILE A 152 -27.09 -9.59 10.26
N ASP A 153 -27.57 -10.82 10.04
CA ASP A 153 -28.95 -11.24 10.34
C ASP A 153 -29.24 -11.21 11.86
N ASN A 154 -28.21 -11.47 12.68
CA ASN A 154 -28.30 -11.53 14.14
C ASN A 154 -27.80 -10.25 14.82
N ALA A 155 -28.39 -9.11 14.49
CA ALA A 155 -28.14 -7.85 15.19
C ALA A 155 -28.88 -7.81 16.53
N THR A 156 -28.41 -8.55 17.54
CA THR A 156 -28.87 -8.33 18.92
C THR A 156 -28.45 -6.92 19.32
N GLY A 157 -29.43 -6.01 19.50
CA GLY A 157 -29.21 -4.57 19.61
C GLY A 157 -28.13 -4.12 20.60
N MET A 158 -27.75 -4.94 21.59
CA MET A 158 -26.66 -4.65 22.51
C MET A 158 -25.29 -4.35 21.87
N HIS A 159 -24.97 -4.91 20.69
CA HIS A 159 -23.66 -4.71 20.05
C HIS A 159 -23.61 -3.53 19.06
N MET A 160 -24.74 -2.91 18.75
CA MET A 160 -24.87 -1.86 17.72
C MET A 160 -24.96 -0.44 18.31
N TRP A 161 -25.06 -0.31 19.64
CA TRP A 161 -25.10 0.99 20.30
C TRP A 161 -23.69 1.36 20.77
N PRO A 162 -23.13 2.51 20.34
CA PRO A 162 -21.92 3.01 20.94
C PRO A 162 -22.22 3.35 22.40
N THR A 163 -21.70 2.57 23.33
CA THR A 163 -21.80 2.84 24.76
C THR A 163 -21.14 4.19 25.03
N PRO A 164 -21.85 5.17 25.62
CA PRO A 164 -21.24 6.44 25.99
C PRO A 164 -20.10 6.19 26.99
N GLY A 165 -18.85 6.46 26.58
CA GLY A 165 -17.68 6.44 27.47
C GLY A 165 -16.46 5.61 27.03
N THR A 166 -16.47 4.92 25.88
CA THR A 166 -15.30 4.15 25.42
C THR A 166 -14.87 4.53 24.00
N ILE A 167 -14.31 5.73 23.86
CA ILE A 167 -13.45 6.08 22.73
C ILE A 167 -12.02 5.74 23.12
N THR A 168 -11.55 4.57 22.69
CA THR A 168 -10.11 4.28 22.63
C THR A 168 -9.73 4.15 21.16
N PRO A 169 -8.83 5.00 20.62
CA PRO A 169 -8.41 4.87 19.23
C PRO A 169 -7.64 3.55 19.08
N THR A 170 -8.15 2.67 18.24
CA THR A 170 -7.56 1.38 17.92
C THR A 170 -6.24 1.60 17.18
N GLY A 171 -5.14 1.42 17.91
CA GLY A 171 -3.80 1.38 17.35
C GLY A 171 -2.88 0.59 18.27
N PHE A 172 -3.17 -0.69 18.55
CA PHE A 172 -2.23 -1.53 19.28
C PHE A 172 -2.21 -2.96 18.77
N LEU A 173 -1.11 -3.23 18.06
CA LEU A 173 -0.32 -4.45 17.99
C LEU A 173 -0.86 -5.66 18.75
N GLU A 174 -1.02 -6.73 17.99
CA GLU A 174 -1.04 -8.12 18.42
C GLU A 174 -0.03 -8.41 19.52
N LYS A 175 -0.47 -8.56 20.77
CA LYS A 175 0.17 -9.49 21.71
C LYS A 175 -0.92 -10.19 22.52
N LYS A 176 -1.02 -11.50 22.28
CA LYS A 176 -1.76 -12.52 23.05
C LYS A 176 -2.18 -12.05 24.44
N LYS A 177 -3.48 -11.75 24.61
CA LYS A 177 -4.10 -11.74 25.94
C LYS A 177 -4.46 -13.19 26.29
N VAL A 178 -3.66 -13.75 27.20
CA VAL A 178 -4.09 -14.83 28.08
C VAL A 178 -5.39 -14.39 28.74
N THR A 179 -6.39 -15.28 28.72
CA THR A 179 -7.70 -15.12 29.34
C THR A 179 -7.56 -14.89 30.83
N ASN A 180 -7.45 -13.63 31.27
CA ASN A 180 -7.73 -13.26 32.65
C ASN A 180 -9.22 -13.02 32.80
N LYS A 181 -9.96 -14.09 33.13
CA LYS A 181 -11.25 -13.96 33.82
C LYS A 181 -10.97 -13.32 35.16
N THR A 182 -11.19 -12.00 35.27
CA THR A 182 -11.31 -11.33 36.56
C THR A 182 -12.60 -11.79 37.22
N SER A 183 -12.52 -12.84 38.03
CA SER A 183 -13.51 -13.09 39.06
C SER A 183 -13.34 -12.02 40.12
N GLU A 184 -14.25 -11.04 40.15
CA GLU A 184 -14.51 -10.21 41.33
C GLU A 184 -15.07 -11.09 42.44
N MET A 185 -14.22 -11.95 43.02
CA MET A 185 -14.50 -12.57 44.30
C MET A 185 -13.95 -11.63 45.37
N LYS A 186 -14.83 -11.22 46.30
CA LYS A 186 -14.47 -10.56 47.54
C LYS A 186 -13.25 -11.26 48.14
N ARG A 187 -12.08 -10.62 48.06
CA ARG A 187 -10.81 -11.14 48.57
C ARG A 187 -10.88 -11.11 50.10
N THR A 188 -11.05 -12.28 50.71
CA THR A 188 -11.02 -12.42 52.17
C THR A 188 -9.58 -12.23 52.65
N ARG A 189 -9.40 -11.28 53.57
CA ARG A 189 -8.12 -11.03 54.25
C ARG A 189 -7.70 -12.30 55.00
N ARG A 190 -6.53 -12.87 54.68
CA ARG A 190 -5.96 -13.95 55.48
C ARG A 190 -5.53 -13.44 56.86
N ASP A 191 -5.47 -14.34 57.83
CA ASP A 191 -5.01 -13.98 59.17
C ASP A 191 -3.55 -13.51 59.13
N ARG A 192 -3.20 -12.57 60.01
CA ARG A 192 -1.90 -11.90 59.97
C ARG A 192 -0.74 -12.87 60.21
N ARG A 193 -0.87 -13.81 61.14
CA ARG A 193 0.19 -14.76 61.48
C ARG A 193 0.46 -15.76 60.36
N GLU A 194 -0.59 -16.27 59.73
CA GLU A 194 -0.46 -17.16 58.57
C GLU A 194 0.22 -16.46 57.38
N MET A 195 -0.05 -15.17 57.20
CA MET A 195 0.56 -14.39 56.13
C MET A 195 2.06 -14.14 56.38
N GLU A 196 2.49 -14.03 57.64
CA GLU A 196 3.90 -13.91 58.01
C GLU A 196 4.69 -15.16 57.60
N GLU A 197 4.18 -16.36 57.89
CA GLU A 197 4.79 -17.63 57.50
C GLU A 197 4.89 -17.80 55.98
N VAL A 198 3.82 -17.48 55.24
CA VAL A 198 3.82 -17.50 53.77
C VAL A 198 4.87 -16.54 53.21
N MET A 199 5.01 -15.36 53.83
CA MET A 199 6.00 -14.37 53.41
C MET A 199 7.43 -14.87 53.61
N PHE A 200 7.72 -15.49 54.76
CA PHE A 200 9.03 -16.07 55.02
C PHE A 200 9.39 -17.17 54.02
N ASN A 201 8.44 -18.04 53.66
CA ASN A 201 8.64 -19.08 52.64
C ASN A 201 8.91 -18.47 51.24
N LEU A 202 8.22 -17.39 50.86
CA LEU A 202 8.48 -16.70 49.59
C LEU A 202 9.89 -16.08 49.54
N PHE A 203 10.33 -15.49 50.66
CA PHE A 203 11.66 -14.88 50.76
C PHE A 203 12.80 -15.90 50.91
N GLU A 204 12.52 -17.13 51.32
CA GLU A 204 13.47 -18.25 51.28
C GLU A 204 13.80 -18.64 49.83
N GLY A 205 12.80 -18.64 48.95
CA GLY A 205 12.99 -18.91 47.51
C GLY A 205 13.75 -17.80 46.78
N GLN A 206 13.42 -16.53 47.04
CA GLN A 206 14.12 -15.38 46.47
C GLN A 206 14.32 -14.27 47.50
N SER A 207 15.56 -13.78 47.61
CA SER A 207 15.93 -12.80 48.65
C SER A 207 15.30 -11.41 48.47
N ASN A 208 14.83 -11.09 47.26
CA ASN A 208 14.30 -9.79 46.85
C ASN A 208 12.97 -9.97 46.11
N TRP A 209 11.93 -9.26 46.54
CA TRP A 209 10.61 -9.33 45.92
C TRP A 209 10.05 -7.94 45.60
N THR A 210 9.34 -7.77 44.48
CA THR A 210 8.62 -6.52 44.19
C THR A 210 7.20 -6.58 44.75
N LEU A 211 6.63 -5.43 45.13
CA LEU A 211 5.26 -5.35 45.66
C LEU A 211 4.23 -5.95 44.70
N ARG A 212 4.40 -5.74 43.39
CA ARG A 212 3.48 -6.28 42.37
C ARG A 212 3.48 -7.80 42.33
N LEU A 213 4.65 -8.42 42.41
CA LEU A 213 4.78 -9.88 42.41
C LEU A 213 4.18 -10.48 43.67
N LEU A 214 4.40 -9.86 44.83
CA LEU A 214 3.82 -10.32 46.08
C LEU A 214 2.29 -10.22 46.10
N ILE A 215 1.70 -9.18 45.51
CA ILE A 215 0.23 -9.07 45.36
C ILE A 215 -0.31 -10.21 44.50
N GLN A 216 0.41 -10.57 43.43
CA GLN A 216 0.00 -11.62 42.52
C GLN A 216 0.16 -13.02 43.14
N GLU A 217 1.24 -13.25 43.88
CA GLU A 217 1.53 -14.57 44.46
C GLU A 217 0.66 -14.86 45.69
N THR A 218 0.33 -13.81 46.47
CA THR A 218 -0.41 -13.96 47.74
C THR A 218 -1.91 -13.68 47.61
N ASP A 219 -2.33 -13.11 46.48
CA ASP A 219 -3.69 -12.64 46.21
C ASP A 219 -4.27 -11.71 47.30
N GLN A 220 -3.41 -11.06 48.09
CA GLN A 220 -3.80 -10.15 49.17
C GLN A 220 -3.91 -8.69 48.67
N PRO A 221 -4.80 -7.87 49.28
CA PRO A 221 -4.91 -6.46 48.92
C PRO A 221 -3.61 -5.70 49.24
N GLU A 222 -3.22 -4.81 48.33
CA GLU A 222 -1.97 -4.03 48.38
C GLU A 222 -1.75 -3.33 49.72
N GLN A 223 -2.82 -2.78 50.31
CA GLN A 223 -2.75 -2.06 51.57
C GLN A 223 -2.33 -2.96 52.74
N PHE A 224 -2.88 -4.19 52.80
CA PHE A 224 -2.55 -5.15 53.86
C PHE A 224 -1.12 -5.64 53.74
N LEU A 225 -0.67 -5.89 52.51
CA LEU A 225 0.70 -6.32 52.25
C LEU A 225 1.71 -5.21 52.56
N LYS A 226 1.39 -3.94 52.31
CA LYS A 226 2.22 -2.78 52.70
C LYS A 226 2.39 -2.66 54.21
N ASP A 227 1.33 -2.90 54.99
CA ASP A 227 1.39 -2.89 56.45
C ASP A 227 2.30 -4.03 56.96
N LEU A 228 2.18 -5.23 56.37
CA LEU A 228 3.02 -6.38 56.72
C LEU A 228 4.50 -6.17 56.33
N LEU A 229 4.74 -5.64 55.12
CA LEU A 229 6.07 -5.33 54.61
C LEU A 229 6.77 -4.25 55.42
N ARG A 230 6.03 -3.27 55.97
CA ARG A 230 6.59 -2.24 56.87
C ARG A 230 7.16 -2.87 58.15
N ASP A 231 6.52 -3.92 58.66
CA ASP A 231 6.91 -4.55 59.92
C ASP A 231 8.06 -5.55 59.71
N LEU A 232 8.02 -6.35 58.64
CA LEU A 232 8.96 -7.47 58.40
C LEU A 232 10.14 -7.15 57.47
N CYS A 233 9.97 -6.22 56.52
CA CYS A 233 10.91 -6.02 55.42
C CYS A 233 11.56 -4.63 55.44
N ILE A 234 12.67 -4.51 54.71
CA ILE A 234 13.38 -3.29 54.36
C ILE A 234 13.11 -3.02 52.88
N TYR A 235 12.73 -1.79 52.55
CA TYR A 235 12.52 -1.38 51.17
C TYR A 235 13.83 -0.85 50.57
N ASN A 236 14.24 -1.42 49.43
CA ASN A 236 15.47 -1.06 48.74
C ASN A 236 15.22 0.14 47.80
N ASN A 237 15.69 1.31 48.22
CA ASN A 237 15.42 2.58 47.53
C ASN A 237 16.45 2.94 46.44
N LYS A 238 17.58 2.21 46.36
CA LYS A 238 18.73 2.56 45.50
C LYS A 238 19.43 1.31 44.97
N GLY A 239 20.05 1.42 43.80
CA GLY A 239 20.87 0.36 43.18
C GLY A 239 20.08 -0.58 42.24
N SER A 240 20.71 -1.68 41.82
CA SER A 240 20.11 -2.65 40.87
C SER A 240 18.83 -3.33 41.38
N ASN A 241 18.61 -3.33 42.70
CA ASN A 241 17.43 -3.89 43.36
C ASN A 241 16.42 -2.80 43.77
N GLN A 242 16.49 -1.61 43.17
CA GLN A 242 15.56 -0.53 43.47
C GLN A 242 14.11 -0.97 43.24
N GLY A 243 13.24 -0.72 44.23
CA GLY A 243 11.83 -1.08 44.14
C GLY A 243 11.48 -2.49 44.65
N THR A 244 12.44 -3.16 45.28
CA THR A 244 12.26 -4.46 45.91
C THR A 244 12.22 -4.36 47.44
N TYR A 245 11.62 -5.35 48.08
CA TYR A 245 11.61 -5.56 49.52
C TYR A 245 12.53 -6.74 49.83
N GLU A 246 13.28 -6.63 50.93
CA GLU A 246 14.06 -7.72 51.51
C GLU A 246 13.66 -7.90 52.97
N LEU A 247 13.66 -9.13 53.49
CA LEU A 247 13.46 -9.34 54.93
C LEU A 247 14.52 -8.63 55.77
N LYS A 248 14.12 -8.07 56.92
CA LYS A 248 15.07 -7.53 57.90
C LYS A 248 16.08 -8.63 58.29
N PRO A 249 17.35 -8.28 58.49
CA PRO A 249 18.41 -9.24 58.79
C PRO A 249 18.19 -9.99 60.13
N GLU A 250 17.39 -9.42 61.02
CA GLU A 250 16.97 -10.03 62.29
C GLU A 250 16.13 -11.30 62.08
N TYR A 251 15.30 -11.35 61.04
CA TYR A 251 14.46 -12.52 60.72
C TYR A 251 15.14 -13.53 59.78
N LYS A 252 16.26 -13.17 59.14
CA LYS A 252 17.04 -14.10 58.29
C LYS A 252 17.78 -15.19 59.09
N LYS A 253 17.89 -15.06 60.42
CA LYS A 253 18.60 -16.00 61.30
C LYS A 253 17.69 -16.82 62.22
N ALA A 254 16.39 -16.60 62.17
CA ALA A 254 15.44 -17.26 63.08
C ALA A 254 14.89 -18.59 62.54
N THR A 255 15.22 -18.98 61.30
CA THR A 255 14.70 -20.21 60.67
C THR A 255 15.48 -21.47 61.02
N HIS A 256 15.82 -21.67 62.31
CA HIS A 256 16.02 -23.01 62.88
C HIS A 256 16.02 -22.99 64.42
N GLU A 257 14.83 -23.02 65.03
CA GLU A 257 14.53 -23.85 66.21
C GLU A 257 13.07 -24.28 66.19
#